data_AF-A0A550C2A4-F1
#
_entry.id   AF-A0A550C2A4-F1
#
_cell.length_a   1.000
_cell.length_b   1.000
_cell.length_c   1.000
_cell.angle_alpha   90.00
_cell.angle_beta   90.00
_cell.angle_gamma   90.00
#
_symmetry.space_group_name_H-M   'P 1'
#
loop_
_entity.id
_entity.type
_entity.pdbx_description
1 polymer ?
#
loop_
_entity_poly.entity_id
_entity_poly.type
_entity_poly.pdbx_seq_one_letter_code
_entity_poly.pdbx_strand_id
1 'polypeptide(L)'
;MHGALHVPEIRYAICAEMDSRGGLSKLSRVSRDWYDAANIRLWEHLDSLLPLLCLLPADSWEMAASEASSPRRVFTLTRPLTPLDWAPVLKRSILVKALRERIDGTPPGIGVEALETMCRSPPPFTLLPHLQDLSFPTKGYGTHSAFYFQLISPSLRVLQVHGSWPDGISVMRVAD
;
A
#
# COMPACT_ATOMS: atom_id res chain seq x y z
N MET A 1 -4.38 32.60 -13.61
CA MET A 1 -5.11 31.37 -13.25
C MET A 1 -6.56 31.77 -12.99
N HIS A 2 -7.54 30.99 -13.46
CA HIS A 2 -8.95 31.28 -13.22
C HIS A 2 -9.28 31.12 -11.73
N GLY A 3 -10.12 32.00 -11.15
CA GLY A 3 -10.44 32.01 -9.71
C GLY A 3 -10.93 30.66 -9.17
N ALA A 4 -11.70 29.92 -9.98
CA ALA A 4 -12.18 28.58 -9.66
C ALA A 4 -11.05 27.57 -9.35
N LEU A 5 -9.88 27.71 -10.00
CA LEU A 5 -8.74 26.84 -9.75
C LEU A 5 -8.01 27.18 -8.46
N HIS A 6 -8.51 28.10 -7.63
CA HIS A 6 -8.04 28.31 -6.25
C HIS A 6 -8.82 27.50 -5.22
N VAL A 7 -9.96 26.93 -5.60
CA VAL A 7 -10.80 26.10 -4.72
C VAL A 7 -10.21 24.68 -4.64
N PRO A 8 -9.78 24.20 -3.46
CA PRO A 8 -9.17 22.87 -3.30
C PRO A 8 -10.06 21.73 -3.80
N GLU A 9 -11.36 21.81 -3.57
CA GLU A 9 -12.36 20.82 -3.97
C GLU A 9 -12.46 20.71 -5.50
N ILE A 10 -12.34 21.83 -6.21
CA ILE A 10 -12.33 21.84 -7.68
C ILE A 10 -11.05 21.15 -8.19
N ARG A 11 -9.89 21.41 -7.58
CA ARG A 11 -8.65 20.71 -7.95
C ARG A 11 -8.72 19.23 -7.67
N TYR A 12 -9.29 18.86 -6.52
CA TYR A 12 -9.51 17.46 -6.16
C TYR A 12 -10.44 16.78 -7.16
N ALA A 13 -11.55 17.42 -7.54
CA ALA A 13 -12.46 16.92 -8.57
C ALA A 13 -11.76 16.78 -9.93
N ILE A 14 -10.94 17.74 -10.34
CA ILE A 14 -10.14 17.62 -11.58
C ILE A 14 -9.17 16.44 -11.49
N CYS A 15 -8.47 16.26 -10.36
CA CYS A 15 -7.62 15.10 -10.16
C CYS A 15 -8.43 13.80 -10.11
N ALA A 16 -9.70 13.85 -9.73
CA ALA A 16 -10.59 12.70 -9.67
C ALA A 16 -11.00 12.16 -11.03
N GLU A 17 -11.11 13.03 -12.03
CA GLU A 17 -11.38 12.67 -13.43
C GLU A 17 -10.13 12.17 -14.19
N MET A 18 -8.96 12.15 -13.54
CA MET A 18 -7.72 11.70 -14.17
C MET A 18 -7.46 10.22 -13.87
N ASP A 19 -7.72 9.35 -14.85
CA ASP A 19 -7.44 7.91 -14.73
C ASP A 19 -5.93 7.58 -14.80
N SER A 20 -5.13 8.49 -15.35
CA SER A 20 -3.70 8.23 -15.54
C SER A 20 -2.88 8.65 -14.31
N ARG A 21 -2.29 7.67 -13.60
CA ARG A 21 -1.28 7.93 -12.56
C ARG A 21 -0.12 8.79 -13.07
N GLY A 22 0.28 8.60 -14.33
CA GLY A 22 1.30 9.42 -14.99
C GLY A 22 0.88 10.89 -15.15
N GLY A 23 -0.39 11.14 -15.45
CA GLY A 23 -0.96 12.49 -15.50
C GLY A 23 -0.98 13.13 -14.12
N LEU A 24 -1.47 12.42 -13.10
CA LEU A 24 -1.48 12.88 -11.71
C LEU A 24 -0.07 13.19 -11.19
N SER A 25 0.93 12.37 -11.55
CA SER A 25 2.34 12.60 -11.21
C SER A 25 2.92 13.84 -11.89
N LYS A 26 2.54 14.13 -13.13
CA LYS A 26 2.93 15.37 -13.81
C LYS A 26 2.25 16.57 -13.16
N LEU A 27 0.95 16.45 -12.85
CA LEU A 27 0.16 17.52 -12.24
C LEU A 27 0.68 17.89 -10.84
N SER A 28 1.07 16.90 -10.04
CA SER A 28 1.63 17.13 -8.71
C SER A 28 2.94 17.93 -8.72
N ARG A 29 3.60 18.05 -9.88
CA ARG A 29 4.84 18.82 -10.05
C ARG A 29 4.63 20.24 -10.56
N VAL A 30 3.38 20.65 -10.85
CA VAL A 30 3.07 21.97 -11.41
C VAL A 30 3.14 23.06 -10.35
N SER A 31 2.53 22.83 -9.18
CA SER A 31 2.57 23.76 -8.05
C SER A 31 2.30 23.02 -6.74
N ARG A 32 2.52 23.68 -5.59
CA ARG A 32 2.20 23.13 -4.27
C ARG A 32 0.69 22.80 -4.13
N ASP A 33 -0.16 23.66 -4.66
CA ASP A 33 -1.61 23.47 -4.63
C ASP A 33 -2.05 22.22 -5.41
N TRP A 34 -1.45 22.00 -6.58
CA TRP A 34 -1.70 20.80 -7.38
C TRP A 34 -1.04 19.56 -6.77
N TYR A 35 0.10 19.73 -6.11
CA TYR A 35 0.74 18.67 -5.34
C TYR A 35 -0.20 18.13 -4.27
N ASP A 36 -0.80 19.00 -3.45
CA ASP A 36 -1.67 18.55 -2.35
C ASP A 36 -2.89 17.79 -2.87
N ALA A 37 -3.55 18.29 -3.92
CA ALA A 37 -4.70 17.63 -4.52
C ALA A 37 -4.33 16.30 -5.23
N ALA A 38 -3.32 16.31 -6.10
CA ALA A 38 -2.93 15.13 -6.86
C ALA A 38 -2.28 14.05 -6.00
N ASN A 39 -1.55 14.44 -4.94
CA ASN A 39 -0.91 13.51 -4.03
C ASN A 39 -1.96 12.67 -3.30
N ILE A 40 -3.09 13.24 -2.87
CA ILE A 40 -4.18 12.45 -2.28
C ILE A 40 -4.60 11.35 -3.26
N ARG A 41 -4.88 11.69 -4.52
CA ARG A 41 -5.33 10.71 -5.53
C ARG A 41 -4.27 9.67 -5.90
N LEU A 42 -2.99 10.04 -5.93
CA LEU A 42 -1.89 9.11 -6.20
C LEU A 42 -1.77 8.00 -5.15
N TRP A 43 -2.07 8.30 -3.88
CA TRP A 43 -1.96 7.34 -2.77
C TRP A 43 -3.29 6.68 -2.41
N GLU A 44 -4.43 7.25 -2.83
CA GLU A 44 -5.75 6.74 -2.45
C GLU A 44 -6.00 5.29 -2.89
N HIS A 45 -5.53 4.94 -4.09
CA HIS A 45 -5.67 3.61 -4.66
C HIS A 45 -4.29 3.06 -5.02
N LEU A 46 -3.93 1.94 -4.41
CA LEU A 46 -2.66 1.26 -4.63
C LEU A 46 -2.91 -0.17 -5.16
N ASP A 47 -2.22 -0.51 -6.25
CA ASP A 47 -2.22 -1.87 -6.80
C ASP A 47 -1.14 -2.77 -6.17
N SER A 48 -0.37 -2.22 -5.23
CA SER A 48 0.61 -2.92 -4.42
C SER A 48 0.98 -2.05 -3.21
N LEU A 49 1.33 -2.68 -2.09
CA LEU A 49 1.87 -2.03 -0.90
C LEU A 49 3.31 -1.53 -1.12
N LEU A 50 3.99 -2.06 -2.12
CA LEU A 50 5.41 -1.81 -2.38
C LEU A 50 5.78 -0.31 -2.50
N PRO A 51 5.00 0.58 -3.15
CA PRO A 51 5.29 2.02 -3.18
C PRO A 51 5.32 2.67 -1.79
N LEU A 52 4.53 2.17 -0.83
CA LEU A 52 4.59 2.63 0.56
C LEU A 52 5.84 2.12 1.26
N LEU A 53 6.19 0.85 1.07
CA LEU A 53 7.40 0.27 1.69
C LEU A 53 8.68 0.90 1.15
N CYS A 54 8.70 1.35 -0.11
CA CYS A 54 9.82 2.09 -0.67
C CYS A 54 10.05 3.48 -0.01
N LEU A 55 9.14 3.93 0.87
CA LEU A 55 9.34 5.13 1.68
C LEU A 55 10.14 4.88 2.96
N LEU A 56 10.37 3.61 3.32
CA LEU A 56 11.29 3.26 4.40
C LEU A 56 12.69 3.83 4.11
N PRO A 57 13.53 4.07 5.14
CA PRO A 57 14.88 4.58 4.97
C PRO A 57 15.67 3.79 3.93
N ALA A 58 16.47 4.49 3.11
CA ALA A 58 17.15 3.89 1.95
C ALA A 58 18.12 2.77 2.32
N ASP A 59 18.58 2.71 3.56
CA ASP A 59 19.46 1.67 4.10
C ASP A 59 18.71 0.44 4.62
N SER A 60 17.37 0.48 4.67
CA SER A 60 16.53 -0.55 5.32
C SER A 60 15.95 -1.57 4.34
N TRP A 61 16.05 -1.33 3.04
CA TRP A 61 15.50 -2.22 2.02
C TRP A 61 16.31 -2.18 0.73
N GLU A 62 16.15 -3.24 -0.06
CA GLU A 62 16.69 -3.30 -1.41
C GLU A 62 15.78 -4.10 -2.36
N MET A 63 16.01 -3.94 -3.65
CA MET A 63 15.40 -4.75 -4.71
C MET A 63 16.38 -5.84 -5.13
N ALA A 64 16.39 -6.94 -4.37
CA ALA A 64 17.25 -8.08 -4.65
C ALA A 64 16.77 -8.86 -5.88
N ALA A 65 17.69 -9.45 -6.63
CA ALA A 65 17.34 -10.45 -7.63
C ALA A 65 16.86 -11.72 -6.93
N SER A 66 15.72 -12.27 -7.35
CA SER A 66 15.26 -13.57 -6.86
C SER A 66 16.21 -14.66 -7.34
N GLU A 67 16.69 -15.50 -6.42
CA GLU A 67 17.56 -16.66 -6.73
C GLU A 67 16.85 -17.72 -7.61
N ALA A 68 15.52 -17.66 -7.72
CA ALA A 68 14.73 -18.59 -8.52
C ALA A 68 14.71 -18.21 -10.01
N SER A 69 15.63 -18.80 -10.80
CA SER A 69 15.65 -19.03 -12.27
C SER A 69 15.15 -17.93 -13.24
N SER A 70 14.78 -16.75 -12.75
CA SER A 70 14.18 -15.65 -13.48
C SER A 70 14.60 -14.34 -12.81
N PRO A 71 14.94 -13.28 -13.57
CA PRO A 71 15.41 -12.02 -13.03
C PRO A 71 14.25 -11.19 -12.45
N ARG A 72 13.52 -11.75 -11.49
CA ARG A 72 12.45 -11.04 -10.78
C ARG A 72 13.07 -10.28 -9.62
N ARG A 73 12.91 -8.96 -9.60
CA ARG A 73 13.28 -8.15 -8.44
C ARG A 73 12.26 -8.35 -7.33
N VAL A 74 12.74 -8.58 -6.12
CA VAL A 74 11.91 -8.78 -4.92
C VAL A 74 12.34 -7.75 -3.89
N PHE A 75 11.34 -7.11 -3.25
CA PHE A 75 11.60 -6.23 -2.12
C PHE A 75 12.04 -7.06 -0.92
N THR A 76 13.20 -6.71 -0.38
CA THR A 76 13.80 -7.36 0.79
C THR A 76 14.22 -6.31 1.81
N LEU A 77 14.24 -6.69 3.08
CA LEU A 77 14.73 -5.83 4.16
C LEU A 77 16.19 -6.18 4.44
N THR A 78 17.05 -5.17 4.48
CA THR A 78 18.50 -5.31 4.72
C THR A 78 18.85 -5.32 6.21
N ARG A 79 17.93 -4.84 7.06
CA ARG A 79 18.04 -4.85 8.52
C ARG A 79 16.65 -4.93 9.17
N PRO A 80 16.57 -5.32 10.44
CA PRO A 80 15.34 -5.18 11.23
C PRO A 80 14.83 -3.72 11.23
N LEU A 81 13.51 -3.57 11.16
CA LEU A 81 12.85 -2.26 11.21
C LEU A 81 12.67 -1.81 12.66
N THR A 82 12.94 -0.54 12.90
CA THR A 82 12.66 0.17 14.15
C THR A 82 11.34 0.94 14.02
N PRO A 83 10.69 1.31 15.13
CA PRO A 83 9.47 2.12 15.08
C PRO A 83 9.62 3.45 14.32
N LEU A 84 10.81 4.05 14.33
CA LEU A 84 11.10 5.31 13.64
C LEU A 84 11.18 5.16 12.12
N ASP A 85 11.60 3.99 11.63
CA ASP A 85 11.71 3.71 10.19
C ASP A 85 10.34 3.78 9.50
N TRP A 86 9.27 3.49 10.24
CA TRP A 86 7.90 3.53 9.73
C TRP A 86 7.34 4.95 9.54
N ALA A 87 7.97 5.99 10.09
CA ALA A 87 7.41 7.35 10.08
C ALA A 87 7.10 7.89 8.65
N PRO A 88 7.97 7.73 7.64
CA PRO A 88 7.66 8.17 6.28
C PRO A 88 6.52 7.37 5.64
N VAL A 89 6.43 6.08 5.94
CA VAL A 89 5.38 5.18 5.46
C VAL A 89 4.04 5.62 6.04
N LEU A 90 3.97 5.79 7.36
CA LEU A 90 2.76 6.18 8.08
C LEU A 90 2.22 7.55 7.65
N LYS A 91 3.11 8.49 7.30
CA LYS A 91 2.71 9.80 6.77
C LYS A 91 1.91 9.69 5.46
N ARG A 92 2.17 8.67 4.65
CA ARG A 92 1.45 8.45 3.37
C ARG A 92 0.31 7.47 3.50
N SER A 93 0.43 6.54 4.43
CA SER A 93 -0.51 5.45 4.58
C SER A 93 -1.92 5.90 4.97
N ILE A 94 -2.06 7.05 5.65
CA ILE A 94 -3.36 7.68 5.95
C ILE A 94 -4.16 8.06 4.70
N LEU A 95 -3.52 8.21 3.54
CA LEU A 95 -4.21 8.58 2.31
C LEU A 95 -4.81 7.37 1.60
N VAL A 96 -4.36 6.15 1.93
CA VAL A 96 -4.75 4.93 1.25
C VAL A 96 -6.14 4.51 1.69
N LYS A 97 -7.05 4.37 0.71
CA LYS A 97 -8.40 3.84 0.91
C LYS A 97 -8.61 2.49 0.25
N ALA A 98 -7.86 2.19 -0.81
CA ALA A 98 -7.93 0.90 -1.49
C ALA A 98 -6.53 0.33 -1.72
N LEU A 99 -6.33 -0.93 -1.30
CA LEU A 99 -5.15 -1.72 -1.61
C LEU A 99 -5.59 -2.99 -2.34
N ARG A 100 -5.15 -3.15 -3.59
CA ARG A 100 -5.50 -4.28 -4.45
C ARG A 100 -4.23 -4.93 -5.00
N GLU A 101 -3.67 -5.84 -4.22
CA GLU A 101 -2.47 -6.55 -4.65
C GLU A 101 -2.72 -7.35 -5.93
N ARG A 102 -1.76 -7.29 -6.85
CA ARG A 102 -1.86 -7.99 -8.11
C ARG A 102 -1.95 -9.50 -7.92
N ILE A 103 -2.95 -10.11 -8.55
CA ILE A 103 -3.21 -11.55 -8.49
C ILE A 103 -2.23 -12.33 -9.38
N ASP A 104 -1.79 -11.72 -10.47
CA ASP A 104 -0.92 -12.34 -11.49
C ASP A 104 0.52 -12.60 -11.03
N GLY A 105 0.87 -12.15 -9.81
CA GLY A 105 2.22 -12.32 -9.25
C GLY A 105 3.30 -11.58 -10.06
N THR A 106 2.92 -10.55 -10.83
CA THR A 106 3.87 -9.75 -11.59
C THR A 106 4.84 -9.04 -10.65
N PRO A 107 6.16 -9.14 -10.89
CA PRO A 107 7.15 -8.46 -10.07
C PRO A 107 7.12 -6.94 -10.28
N PRO A 108 7.68 -6.15 -9.33
CA PRO A 108 8.30 -6.62 -8.10
C PRO A 108 7.28 -7.02 -7.03
N GLY A 109 7.54 -8.12 -6.33
CA GLY A 109 6.77 -8.55 -5.16
C GLY A 109 7.52 -8.30 -3.85
N ILE A 110 6.85 -8.51 -2.72
CA ILE A 110 7.47 -8.46 -1.38
C ILE A 110 7.98 -9.85 -1.03
N GLY A 111 9.24 -9.95 -0.60
CA GLY A 111 9.85 -11.21 -0.18
C GLY A 111 9.18 -11.77 1.07
N VAL A 112 9.12 -13.10 1.18
CA VAL A 112 8.50 -13.78 2.34
C VAL A 112 9.21 -13.40 3.64
N GLU A 113 10.54 -13.37 3.64
CA GLU A 113 11.34 -12.96 4.80
C GLU A 113 11.09 -11.49 5.20
N ALA A 114 10.84 -10.61 4.24
CA ALA A 114 10.47 -9.22 4.51
C ALA A 114 9.10 -9.15 5.19
N LEU A 115 8.11 -9.91 4.71
CA LEU A 115 6.79 -10.00 5.34
C LEU A 115 6.88 -10.55 6.77
N GLU A 116 7.66 -11.60 7.00
CA GLU A 116 7.91 -12.14 8.33
C GLU A 116 8.55 -11.10 9.27
N THR A 117 9.54 -10.38 8.77
CA THR A 117 10.24 -9.35 9.54
C THR A 117 9.30 -8.20 9.90
N MET A 118 8.43 -7.77 8.98
CA MET A 118 7.41 -6.76 9.25
C MET A 118 6.37 -7.25 10.26
N CYS A 119 5.95 -8.53 10.20
CA CYS A 119 5.06 -9.12 11.21
C CYS A 119 5.71 -9.14 12.62
N ARG A 120 7.03 -9.35 12.71
CA ARG A 120 7.78 -9.34 13.98
C ARG A 120 8.07 -7.92 14.48
N SER A 121 8.14 -6.94 13.58
CA SER A 121 8.45 -5.54 13.89
C SER A 121 7.42 -4.58 13.27
N PRO A 122 6.14 -4.65 13.72
CA PRO A 122 5.06 -3.89 13.11
C PRO A 122 5.23 -2.38 13.33
N PRO A 123 4.58 -1.54 12.50
CA PRO A 123 4.54 -0.11 12.75
C PRO A 123 3.91 0.19 14.12
N PRO A 124 4.29 1.30 14.77
CA PRO A 124 3.74 1.69 16.08
C PRO A 124 2.25 2.07 16.05
N PHE A 125 1.68 2.27 14.86
CA PHE A 125 0.28 2.60 14.64
C PHE A 125 -0.28 1.75 13.49
N THR A 126 -1.61 1.68 13.36
CA THR A 126 -2.28 0.99 12.25
C THR A 126 -1.72 1.46 10.90
N LEU A 127 -1.21 0.52 10.09
CA LEU A 127 -0.54 0.87 8.85
C LEU A 127 -1.49 1.59 7.90
N LEU A 128 -2.71 1.10 7.68
CA LEU A 128 -3.67 1.68 6.74
C LEU A 128 -4.97 2.05 7.46
N PRO A 129 -4.99 3.13 8.26
CA PRO A 129 -6.09 3.41 9.19
C PRO A 129 -7.42 3.77 8.50
N HIS A 130 -7.36 4.21 7.25
CA HIS A 130 -8.52 4.59 6.43
C HIS A 130 -8.80 3.62 5.28
N LEU A 131 -8.24 2.40 5.35
CA LEU A 131 -8.46 1.37 4.34
C LEU A 131 -9.93 0.93 4.32
N GLN A 132 -10.55 1.03 3.14
CA GLN A 132 -11.94 0.68 2.86
C GLN A 132 -12.03 -0.57 1.98
N ASP A 133 -11.12 -0.71 1.02
CA ASP A 133 -11.05 -1.86 0.12
C ASP A 133 -9.71 -2.58 0.27
N LEU A 134 -9.75 -3.86 0.59
CA LEU A 134 -8.57 -4.71 0.62
C LEU A 134 -8.77 -5.92 -0.28
N SER A 135 -7.87 -6.10 -1.25
CA SER A 135 -7.81 -7.27 -2.09
C SER A 135 -6.39 -7.83 -2.15
N PHE A 136 -6.23 -9.13 -1.91
CA PHE A 136 -4.93 -9.79 -2.01
C PHE A 136 -5.03 -11.28 -2.34
N PRO A 137 -4.00 -11.85 -2.99
CA PRO A 137 -3.93 -13.29 -3.23
C PRO A 137 -3.45 -14.05 -1.99
N THR A 138 -4.06 -15.21 -1.72
CA THR A 138 -3.53 -16.24 -0.84
C THR A 138 -2.52 -17.06 -1.63
N LYS A 139 -1.28 -16.61 -1.64
CA LYS A 139 -0.16 -17.48 -2.00
C LYS A 139 -0.06 -18.47 -0.84
N GLY A 140 0.00 -19.79 -1.11
CA GLY A 140 -0.13 -20.90 -0.15
C GLY A 140 0.84 -20.96 1.05
N TYR A 141 1.40 -19.83 1.47
CA TYR A 141 2.19 -19.62 2.67
C TYR A 141 1.39 -18.75 3.66
N GLY A 142 1.11 -19.29 4.85
CA GLY A 142 0.29 -18.61 5.87
C GLY A 142 0.79 -17.22 6.28
N THR A 143 2.09 -16.97 6.19
CA THR A 143 2.70 -15.66 6.53
C THR A 143 2.20 -14.53 5.63
N HIS A 144 2.01 -14.78 4.33
CA HIS A 144 1.57 -13.74 3.41
C HIS A 144 0.19 -13.22 3.82
N SER A 145 -0.76 -14.14 4.01
CA SER A 145 -2.10 -13.80 4.46
C SER A 145 -2.12 -13.15 5.85
N ALA A 146 -1.35 -13.66 6.81
CA ALA A 146 -1.29 -13.12 8.17
C ALA A 146 -0.92 -11.63 8.19
N PHE A 147 0.05 -11.22 7.36
CA PHE A 147 0.44 -9.82 7.23
C PHE A 147 -0.71 -8.94 6.72
N TYR A 148 -1.42 -9.34 5.65
CA TYR A 148 -2.54 -8.54 5.14
C TYR A 148 -3.73 -8.48 6.11
N PHE A 149 -3.93 -9.52 6.92
CA PHE A 149 -4.95 -9.47 7.97
C PHE A 149 -4.64 -8.43 9.06
N GLN A 150 -3.37 -8.14 9.33
CA GLN A 150 -2.98 -7.03 10.23
C GLN A 150 -3.31 -5.64 9.64
N LEU A 151 -3.58 -5.56 8.33
CA LEU A 151 -3.98 -4.31 7.67
C LEU A 151 -5.48 -4.03 7.76
N ILE A 152 -6.27 -4.97 8.29
CA ILE A 152 -7.70 -4.77 8.47
C ILE A 152 -7.91 -3.62 9.45
N SER A 153 -8.53 -2.55 8.95
CA SER A 153 -8.90 -1.39 9.73
C SER A 153 -10.40 -1.43 10.06
N PRO A 154 -10.86 -0.72 11.11
CA PRO A 154 -12.30 -0.54 11.37
C PRO A 154 -13.06 0.14 10.23
N SER A 155 -12.35 0.78 9.30
CA SER A 155 -12.94 1.44 8.13
C SER A 155 -13.18 0.49 6.95
N LEU A 156 -12.77 -0.78 7.05
CA LEU A 156 -12.82 -1.75 5.96
C LEU A 156 -14.28 -2.07 5.60
N ARG A 157 -14.61 -1.92 4.31
CA ARG A 157 -15.94 -2.16 3.73
C ARG A 157 -15.94 -3.37 2.82
N VAL A 158 -14.85 -3.58 2.09
CA VAL A 158 -14.70 -4.65 1.11
C VAL A 158 -13.43 -5.42 1.40
N LEU A 159 -13.56 -6.73 1.61
CA LEU A 159 -12.45 -7.68 1.72
C LEU A 159 -12.58 -8.73 0.63
N GLN A 160 -11.58 -8.83 -0.24
CA GLN A 160 -11.51 -9.79 -1.32
C GLN A 160 -10.23 -10.63 -1.20
N VAL A 161 -10.40 -11.87 -0.78
CA VAL A 161 -9.32 -12.85 -0.63
C VAL A 161 -9.37 -13.79 -1.83
N HIS A 162 -8.31 -13.80 -2.64
CA HIS A 162 -8.25 -14.63 -3.85
C HIS A 162 -7.45 -15.90 -3.60
N GLY A 163 -8.03 -17.08 -3.83
CA GLY A 163 -7.38 -18.38 -3.63
C GLY A 163 -8.03 -19.19 -2.51
N SER A 164 -7.33 -20.18 -1.95
CA SER A 164 -7.84 -20.96 -0.82
C SER A 164 -7.83 -20.10 0.44
N TRP A 165 -8.91 -20.18 1.23
CA TRP A 165 -8.95 -19.53 2.53
C TRP A 165 -7.88 -20.14 3.44
N PRO A 166 -7.08 -19.33 4.15
CA PRO A 166 -6.02 -19.85 5.00
C PRO A 166 -6.58 -20.64 6.19
N ASP A 167 -5.98 -21.78 6.46
CA ASP A 167 -6.31 -22.62 7.60
C ASP A 167 -6.08 -21.87 8.93
N GLY A 168 -7.01 -22.02 9.88
CA GLY A 168 -6.89 -21.42 11.21
C GLY A 168 -7.41 -19.99 11.36
N ILE A 169 -7.96 -19.38 10.30
CA ILE A 169 -8.59 -18.05 10.38
C ILE A 169 -10.11 -18.21 10.32
N SER A 170 -10.78 -18.01 11.46
CA SER A 170 -12.23 -17.93 11.55
C SER A 170 -12.69 -16.47 11.48
N VAL A 171 -13.59 -16.17 10.54
CA VAL A 171 -14.28 -14.86 10.52
C VAL A 171 -15.52 -14.99 11.39
N MET A 172 -15.56 -14.29 12.51
CA MET A 172 -16.81 -14.07 13.23
C MET A 172 -17.53 -12.88 12.59
N ARG A 173 -18.73 -13.12 12.05
CA ARG A 173 -19.67 -12.04 11.76
C ARG A 173 -20.08 -11.43 13.11
N VAL A 174 -19.68 -10.19 13.34
CA VAL A 174 -20.28 -9.38 14.41
C VAL A 174 -21.62 -8.91 13.86
N ALA A 175 -22.72 -9.34 14.50
CA ALA A 175 -24.06 -8.91 14.12
C ALA A 175 -24.25 -7.42 14.49
N ASP A 176 -24.96 -6.69 13.62
CA ASP A 176 -25.41 -5.32 13.85
C ASP A 176 -26.47 -5.22 14.95
#